data_AF-A0A8J4WXX0-F1
#
_entry.id   AF-A0A8J4WXX0-F1
#
_cell.length_a   1.000
_cell.length_b   1.000
_cell.length_c   1.000
_cell.angle_alpha   90.00
_cell.angle_beta   90.00
_cell.angle_gamma   90.00
#
_symmetry.space_group_name_H-M   'P 1'
#
loop_
_entity.id
_entity.type
_entity.pdbx_description
1 polymer ?
#
loop_
_entity_poly.entity_id
_entity_poly.type
_entity_poly.pdbx_seq_one_letter_code
_entity_poly.pdbx_strand_id
1 'polypeptide(L)'
;MITYSAVKGLAVWVFLAILGFTTPASFAGDYNSLVLEQIGQMPQGGRYSVSHFAKIRLQSSAHFESGKFFILPSQASPSFCSGATYLVFIRTIEALRARGQLQLDYSTLERLIIRDQRDGEGIWGRWNANGPGTARLFHELQLGQNFDNFNQAKPGDFMKIFWSRQVGRNEHGHSTIFLGMENRPDGQYVRYWSSNVPSGYGEKSVPRSKIAYAIFSRLQSPANITRINNAPFVDTYLASLLRTRSSIAEASAKCGL
;
A
#
# COMPACT_ATOMS: atom_id res chain seq x y z
N MET A 1 11.45 83.24 29.17
CA MET A 1 10.42 82.79 28.21
C MET A 1 10.86 81.42 27.73
N ILE A 2 10.14 80.37 28.15
CA ILE A 2 9.77 79.13 27.41
C ILE A 2 10.83 78.58 26.43
N THR A 3 11.31 77.32 26.40
CA THR A 3 11.06 76.04 27.09
C THR A 3 11.95 74.95 26.41
N TYR A 4 12.00 73.75 27.04
CA TYR A 4 12.17 72.40 26.45
C TYR A 4 13.56 71.74 26.35
N SER A 5 13.80 70.93 27.40
CA SER A 5 14.46 69.62 27.44
C SER A 5 13.90 68.63 26.39
N ALA A 6 14.74 67.74 25.86
CA ALA A 6 14.54 66.28 25.89
C ALA A 6 15.65 65.53 25.11
N VAL A 7 16.45 64.68 25.76
CA VAL A 7 16.32 63.22 25.97
C VAL A 7 17.24 62.43 25.03
N LYS A 8 18.20 61.74 25.66
CA LYS A 8 19.06 60.72 25.08
C LYS A 8 18.21 59.51 24.67
N GLY A 9 18.22 59.14 23.38
CA GLY A 9 17.64 57.90 22.88
C GLY A 9 18.72 56.84 22.67
N LEU A 10 18.85 55.90 23.62
CA LEU A 10 19.63 54.68 23.45
C LEU A 10 18.75 53.70 22.66
N ALA A 11 19.03 53.51 21.37
CA ALA A 11 18.31 52.55 20.54
C ALA A 11 18.87 51.13 20.78
N VAL A 12 18.17 50.35 21.60
CA VAL A 12 18.41 48.90 21.74
C VAL A 12 17.75 48.20 20.55
N TRP A 13 18.56 47.63 19.67
CA TRP A 13 18.09 46.78 18.58
C TRP A 13 17.86 45.36 19.12
N VAL A 14 16.59 44.97 19.26
CA VAL A 14 16.20 43.58 19.50
C VAL A 14 15.99 42.91 18.14
N PHE A 15 16.91 42.05 17.73
CA PHE A 15 16.69 41.14 16.60
C PHE A 15 15.80 39.99 17.07
N LEU A 16 14.53 40.01 16.68
CA LEU A 16 13.65 38.84 16.78
C LEU A 16 14.07 37.84 15.69
N ALA A 17 14.79 36.78 16.08
CA ALA A 17 15.01 35.63 15.21
C ALA A 17 13.73 34.78 15.19
N ILE A 18 12.91 34.95 14.15
CA ILE A 18 11.78 34.06 13.87
C ILE A 18 12.38 32.78 13.26
N LEU A 19 12.63 31.78 14.09
CA LEU A 19 12.82 30.40 13.64
C LEU A 19 11.47 29.90 13.11
N GLY A 20 11.23 30.13 11.81
CA GLY A 20 10.14 29.49 11.10
C GLY A 20 10.34 27.99 11.12
N PHE A 21 9.51 27.27 11.87
CA PHE A 21 9.33 25.83 11.67
C PHE A 21 8.69 25.64 10.30
N THR A 22 9.50 25.52 9.26
CA THR A 22 9.04 24.98 7.98
C THR A 22 8.79 23.50 8.20
N THR A 23 7.54 23.14 8.51
CA THR A 23 7.08 21.77 8.27
C THR A 23 7.30 21.50 6.78
N PRO A 24 8.12 20.50 6.39
CA PRO A 24 8.25 20.17 5.00
C PRO A 24 6.85 19.79 4.50
N ALA A 25 6.32 20.58 3.55
CA ALA A 25 5.17 20.16 2.78
C ALA A 25 5.58 18.88 2.06
N SER A 26 5.16 17.74 2.60
CA SER A 26 5.37 16.44 1.94
C SER A 26 4.50 16.45 0.69
N PHE A 27 5.09 16.80 -0.45
CA PHE A 27 4.43 16.61 -1.74
C PHE A 27 4.12 15.12 -1.93
N ALA A 28 2.91 14.84 -2.40
CA ALA A 28 2.52 13.49 -2.83
C ALA A 28 3.49 13.02 -3.92
N GLY A 29 4.29 12.00 -3.60
CA GLY A 29 5.26 11.42 -4.54
C GLY A 29 4.61 10.46 -5.52
N ASP A 30 5.27 10.17 -6.64
CA ASP A 30 4.94 9.03 -7.50
C ASP A 30 5.98 7.93 -7.21
N TYR A 31 5.59 6.91 -6.44
CA TYR A 31 6.47 5.82 -6.02
C TYR A 31 6.38 4.58 -6.92
N ASN A 32 5.65 4.66 -8.03
CA ASN A 32 5.45 3.54 -8.95
C ASN A 32 6.76 2.96 -9.48
N SER A 33 7.75 3.80 -9.82
CA SER A 33 9.06 3.35 -10.30
C SER A 33 9.81 2.52 -9.24
N LEU A 34 9.70 2.90 -7.97
CA LEU A 34 10.31 2.15 -6.87
C LEU A 34 9.59 0.81 -6.64
N VAL A 35 8.26 0.78 -6.76
CA VAL A 35 7.49 -0.47 -6.73
C VAL A 35 7.95 -1.42 -7.85
N LEU A 36 8.13 -0.91 -9.06
CA LEU A 36 8.63 -1.70 -10.20
C LEU A 36 10.07 -2.20 -9.98
N GLU A 37 10.94 -1.38 -9.39
CA GLU A 37 12.29 -1.79 -8.99
C GLU A 37 12.23 -2.97 -8.00
N GLN A 38 11.32 -2.91 -7.02
CA GLN A 38 11.14 -4.01 -6.07
C GLN A 38 10.61 -5.28 -6.74
N ILE A 39 9.71 -5.17 -7.72
CA ILE A 39 9.27 -6.32 -8.54
C ILE A 39 10.46 -6.96 -9.25
N GLY A 40 11.37 -6.16 -9.82
CA GLY A 40 12.57 -6.66 -10.50
C GLY A 40 13.52 -7.47 -9.59
N GLN A 41 13.38 -7.33 -8.27
CA GLN A 41 14.15 -8.07 -7.27
C GLN A 41 13.38 -9.28 -6.68
N MET A 42 12.13 -9.50 -7.09
CA MET A 42 11.34 -10.65 -6.67
C MET A 42 11.73 -11.89 -7.49
N PRO A 43 11.74 -13.09 -6.88
CA PRO A 43 11.97 -14.34 -7.61
C PRO A 43 10.81 -14.61 -8.58
N GLN A 44 11.07 -15.50 -9.54
CA GLN A 44 10.05 -16.03 -10.44
C GLN A 44 9.66 -17.45 -10.02
N GLY A 45 8.39 -17.81 -10.23
CA GLY A 45 7.88 -19.13 -9.90
C GLY A 45 7.58 -19.32 -8.41
N GLY A 46 7.81 -20.53 -7.90
CA GLY A 46 7.57 -20.88 -6.48
C GLY A 46 6.20 -21.51 -6.20
N ARG A 47 5.35 -21.74 -7.20
CA ARG A 47 3.99 -22.31 -7.05
C ARG A 47 3.02 -21.41 -6.29
N TYR A 48 1.74 -21.66 -6.49
CA TYR A 48 0.65 -20.94 -5.82
C TYR A 48 -0.06 -21.82 -4.77
N SER A 49 -0.31 -21.27 -3.58
CA SER A 49 -1.15 -21.92 -2.56
C SER A 49 -1.71 -20.88 -1.57
N VAL A 50 -2.98 -21.01 -1.20
CA VAL A 50 -3.65 -20.25 -0.13
C VAL A 50 -3.77 -21.05 1.18
N SER A 51 -3.04 -22.15 1.28
CA SER A 51 -3.06 -23.04 2.46
C SER A 51 -2.48 -22.36 3.70
N HIS A 52 -2.79 -22.91 4.87
CA HIS A 52 -2.16 -22.50 6.13
C HIS A 52 -0.63 -22.59 6.06
N PHE A 53 -0.08 -23.61 5.38
CA PHE A 53 1.35 -23.75 5.15
C PHE A 53 1.94 -22.56 4.37
N ALA A 54 1.27 -22.09 3.32
CA ALA A 54 1.71 -20.91 2.57
C ALA A 54 1.71 -19.64 3.43
N LYS A 55 0.75 -19.49 4.35
CA LYS A 55 0.71 -18.38 5.32
C LYS A 55 1.92 -18.41 6.27
N ILE A 56 2.25 -19.59 6.82
CA ILE A 56 3.45 -19.77 7.65
C ILE A 56 4.71 -19.38 6.87
N ARG A 57 4.84 -19.86 5.63
CA ARG A 57 5.98 -19.54 4.75
C ARG A 57 6.11 -18.04 4.51
N LEU A 58 5.00 -17.34 4.30
CA LEU A 58 4.99 -15.88 4.17
C LEU A 58 5.46 -15.19 5.46
N GLN A 59 4.94 -15.57 6.63
CA GLN A 59 5.36 -15.01 7.92
C GLN A 59 6.86 -15.23 8.16
N SER A 60 7.38 -16.41 7.84
CA SER A 60 8.80 -16.73 7.93
C SER A 60 9.66 -16.09 6.83
N SER A 61 9.08 -15.41 5.85
CA SER A 61 9.85 -14.76 4.78
C SER A 61 10.20 -13.30 5.06
N ALA A 62 9.58 -12.71 6.08
CA ALA A 62 9.77 -11.31 6.44
C ALA A 62 9.98 -11.20 7.95
N HIS A 63 11.21 -10.90 8.35
CA HIS A 63 11.59 -10.70 9.74
C HIS A 63 11.94 -9.24 10.00
N PHE A 64 11.73 -8.80 11.23
CA PHE A 64 12.09 -7.47 11.68
C PHE A 64 13.09 -7.60 12.83
N GLU A 65 14.30 -7.11 12.61
CA GLU A 65 15.39 -7.21 13.58
C GLU A 65 16.13 -5.87 13.61
N SER A 66 16.40 -5.35 14.81
CA SER A 66 17.14 -4.11 15.02
C SER A 66 16.63 -2.92 14.18
N GLY A 67 15.31 -2.78 14.04
CA GLY A 67 14.70 -1.68 13.31
C GLY A 67 14.66 -1.85 11.78
N LYS A 68 15.09 -3.00 11.25
CA LYS A 68 15.20 -3.27 9.81
C LYS A 68 14.38 -4.48 9.38
N PHE A 69 13.77 -4.39 8.20
CA PHE A 69 13.11 -5.53 7.56
C PHE A 69 14.11 -6.37 6.76
N PHE A 70 14.15 -7.66 7.09
CA PHE A 70 14.85 -8.68 6.32
C PHE A 70 13.80 -9.52 5.58
N ILE A 71 13.74 -9.32 4.26
CA ILE A 71 12.72 -9.92 3.41
C ILE A 71 13.41 -10.88 2.44
N LEU A 72 13.05 -12.16 2.54
CA LEU A 72 13.56 -13.28 1.75
C LEU A 72 12.42 -13.88 0.91
N PRO A 73 12.03 -13.24 -0.22
CA PRO A 73 10.82 -13.62 -0.96
C PRO A 73 10.80 -15.08 -1.45
N SER A 74 11.96 -15.69 -1.70
CA SER A 74 12.07 -17.09 -2.09
C SER A 74 11.57 -18.05 -1.00
N GLN A 75 11.60 -17.64 0.26
CA GLN A 75 11.11 -18.43 1.38
C GLN A 75 9.58 -18.42 1.50
N ALA A 76 8.89 -17.44 0.90
CA ALA A 76 7.43 -17.36 0.87
C ALA A 76 6.78 -18.32 -0.15
N SER A 77 7.53 -19.28 -0.70
CA SER A 77 7.07 -20.31 -1.63
C SER A 77 6.54 -21.56 -0.88
N PRO A 78 5.35 -22.10 -1.21
CA PRO A 78 4.39 -21.60 -2.19
C PRO A 78 3.72 -20.32 -1.72
N SER A 79 3.47 -19.40 -2.65
CA SER A 79 2.99 -18.06 -2.36
C SER A 79 1.53 -17.85 -2.79
N PHE A 80 0.95 -16.71 -2.42
CA PHE A 80 -0.37 -16.26 -2.87
C PHE A 80 -0.36 -14.76 -3.14
N CYS A 81 -1.42 -14.29 -3.81
CA CYS A 81 -1.44 -12.99 -4.47
C CYS A 81 -1.28 -11.80 -3.51
N SER A 82 -2.06 -11.73 -2.42
CA SER A 82 -1.94 -10.67 -1.41
C SER A 82 -0.59 -10.69 -0.67
N GLY A 83 -0.07 -11.89 -0.38
CA GLY A 83 1.27 -12.04 0.20
C GLY A 83 2.37 -11.50 -0.73
N ALA A 84 2.29 -11.83 -2.02
CA ALA A 84 3.23 -11.34 -3.03
C ALA A 84 3.28 -9.81 -3.10
N THR A 85 2.11 -9.17 -3.21
CA THR A 85 2.02 -7.70 -3.33
C THR A 85 2.39 -7.02 -2.03
N TYR A 86 2.09 -7.62 -0.88
CA TYR A 86 2.50 -7.08 0.41
C TYR A 86 4.02 -7.11 0.60
N LEU A 87 4.70 -8.21 0.19
CA LEU A 87 6.16 -8.27 0.20
C LEU A 87 6.77 -7.13 -0.63
N VAL A 88 6.22 -6.85 -1.82
CA VAL A 88 6.68 -5.71 -2.64
C VAL A 88 6.44 -4.38 -1.92
N PHE A 89 5.29 -4.21 -1.26
CA PHE A 89 4.99 -3.01 -0.47
C PHE A 89 5.99 -2.80 0.67
N ILE A 90 6.23 -3.80 1.53
CA ILE A 90 7.19 -3.66 2.65
C ILE A 90 8.62 -3.45 2.16
N ARG A 91 9.02 -4.07 1.03
CA ARG A 91 10.33 -3.79 0.39
C ARG A 91 10.41 -2.35 -0.10
N THR A 92 9.32 -1.81 -0.65
CA THR A 92 9.24 -0.42 -1.11
C THR A 92 9.42 0.54 0.06
N ILE A 93 8.75 0.28 1.18
CA ILE A 93 8.91 1.05 2.43
C ILE A 93 10.34 0.99 2.93
N GLU A 94 10.94 -0.20 3.00
CA GLU A 94 12.33 -0.36 3.45
C GLU A 94 13.33 0.31 2.50
N ALA A 95 13.10 0.28 1.18
CA ALA A 95 13.93 0.99 0.21
C ALA A 95 13.86 2.51 0.38
N LEU A 96 12.69 3.07 0.67
CA LEU A 96 12.55 4.50 1.00
C LEU A 96 13.32 4.86 2.27
N ARG A 97 13.24 4.01 3.30
CA ARG A 97 13.99 4.19 4.55
C ARG A 97 15.50 4.13 4.32
N ALA A 98 15.97 3.15 3.55
CA ALA A 98 17.38 3.01 3.21
C ALA A 98 17.92 4.20 2.39
N ARG A 99 17.06 4.87 1.61
CA ARG A 99 17.37 6.10 0.87
C ARG A 99 17.27 7.38 1.73
N GLY A 100 16.90 7.28 3.00
CA GLY A 100 16.65 8.43 3.88
C GLY A 100 15.40 9.24 3.51
N GLN A 101 14.53 8.71 2.64
CA GLN A 101 13.31 9.37 2.15
C GLN A 101 12.08 9.10 3.01
N LEU A 102 12.19 8.18 3.97
CA LEU A 102 11.12 7.83 4.89
C LEU A 102 11.71 7.52 6.26
N GLN A 103 11.14 8.13 7.29
CA GLN A 103 11.43 7.81 8.68
C GLN A 103 10.14 7.34 9.34
N LEU A 104 10.21 6.18 9.98
CA LEU A 104 9.12 5.59 10.75
C LEU A 104 9.67 5.21 12.12
N ASP A 105 8.90 5.45 13.15
CA ASP A 105 9.25 5.02 14.50
C ASP A 105 9.15 3.50 14.64
N TYR A 106 9.77 2.96 15.69
CA TYR A 106 9.78 1.53 15.95
C TYR A 106 8.35 0.96 16.08
N SER A 107 7.44 1.72 16.72
CA SER A 107 6.05 1.30 16.91
C SER A 107 5.28 1.09 15.60
N THR A 108 5.49 1.98 14.62
CA THR A 108 4.90 1.86 13.29
C THR A 108 5.51 0.71 12.52
N LEU A 109 6.82 0.52 12.63
CA LEU A 109 7.53 -0.56 11.95
C LEU A 109 7.05 -1.93 12.45
N GLU A 110 6.89 -2.13 13.75
CA GLU A 110 6.38 -3.40 14.28
C GLU A 110 4.99 -3.78 13.72
N ARG A 111 4.17 -2.80 13.36
CA ARG A 111 2.83 -3.02 12.77
C ARG A 111 2.86 -3.46 11.31
N LEU A 112 3.98 -3.31 10.62
CA LEU A 112 4.17 -3.82 9.25
C LEU A 112 4.53 -5.31 9.22
N ILE A 113 4.90 -5.90 10.35
CA ILE A 113 5.24 -7.33 10.45
C ILE A 113 4.02 -8.19 10.12
N ILE A 114 4.22 -9.21 9.28
CA ILE A 114 3.20 -10.21 8.95
C ILE A 114 3.09 -11.17 10.13
N ARG A 115 1.96 -11.16 10.82
CA ARG A 115 1.62 -12.09 11.90
C ARG A 115 0.38 -12.91 11.52
N ASP A 116 -0.23 -13.58 12.48
CA ASP A 116 -1.50 -14.30 12.29
C ASP A 116 -2.72 -13.36 12.42
N GLN A 117 -2.64 -12.19 11.78
CA GLN A 117 -3.72 -11.20 11.79
C GLN A 117 -4.86 -11.67 10.88
N ARG A 118 -6.10 -11.50 11.34
CA ARG A 118 -7.31 -11.80 10.56
C ARG A 118 -7.64 -10.64 9.62
N ASP A 119 -8.54 -10.88 8.68
CA ASP A 119 -9.06 -9.85 7.78
C ASP A 119 -9.51 -8.61 8.59
N GLY A 120 -9.01 -7.44 8.20
CA GLY A 120 -9.27 -6.17 8.87
C GLY A 120 -8.36 -5.84 10.07
N GLU A 121 -7.55 -6.75 10.58
CA GLU A 121 -6.66 -6.51 11.73
C GLU A 121 -5.30 -5.93 11.33
N GLY A 122 -4.91 -4.80 11.92
CA GLY A 122 -3.62 -4.14 11.62
C GLY A 122 -3.41 -3.86 10.13
N ILE A 123 -2.16 -3.73 9.69
CA ILE A 123 -1.83 -3.42 8.29
C ILE A 123 -1.98 -4.66 7.40
N TRP A 124 -1.35 -5.78 7.78
CA TRP A 124 -1.40 -7.01 7.00
C TRP A 124 -2.83 -7.56 6.87
N GLY A 125 -3.61 -7.58 7.95
CA GLY A 125 -5.00 -8.06 7.90
C GLY A 125 -5.89 -7.18 7.02
N ARG A 126 -5.65 -5.87 6.95
CA ARG A 126 -6.33 -4.99 5.97
C ARG A 126 -5.89 -5.31 4.55
N TRP A 127 -4.58 -5.47 4.32
CA TRP A 127 -4.05 -5.78 2.99
C TRP A 127 -4.54 -7.12 2.43
N ASN A 128 -4.59 -8.14 3.29
CA ASN A 128 -4.97 -9.50 2.93
C ASN A 128 -6.48 -9.71 2.81
N ALA A 129 -7.30 -8.80 3.33
CA ALA A 129 -8.73 -9.01 3.44
C ALA A 129 -9.44 -9.28 2.11
N ASN A 130 -10.53 -10.04 2.17
CA ASN A 130 -11.54 -10.05 1.11
C ASN A 130 -12.04 -8.63 0.80
N GLY A 131 -12.57 -8.42 -0.40
CA GLY A 131 -13.02 -7.11 -0.81
C GLY A 131 -11.88 -6.17 -1.16
N PRO A 132 -12.03 -4.87 -0.87
CA PRO A 132 -11.11 -3.85 -1.35
C PRO A 132 -9.96 -3.59 -0.35
N GLY A 133 -9.50 -4.62 0.38
CA GLY A 133 -8.58 -4.50 1.52
C GLY A 133 -7.42 -3.51 1.36
N THR A 134 -6.61 -3.65 0.30
CA THR A 134 -5.52 -2.71 -0.02
C THR A 134 -6.03 -1.27 -0.22
N ALA A 135 -7.09 -1.07 -0.99
CA ALA A 135 -7.64 0.26 -1.22
C ALA A 135 -8.23 0.88 0.06
N ARG A 136 -8.87 0.06 0.90
CA ARG A 136 -9.40 0.50 2.20
C ARG A 136 -8.26 0.96 3.13
N LEU A 137 -7.16 0.22 3.18
CA LEU A 137 -5.95 0.62 3.91
C LEU A 137 -5.40 1.95 3.38
N PHE A 138 -5.29 2.10 2.06
CA PHE A 138 -4.78 3.33 1.44
C PHE A 138 -5.65 4.53 1.77
N HIS A 139 -6.97 4.36 1.77
CA HIS A 139 -7.91 5.40 2.10
C HIS A 139 -7.86 5.78 3.58
N GLU A 140 -7.97 4.79 4.48
CA GLU A 140 -7.99 5.01 5.93
C GLU A 140 -6.70 5.67 6.42
N LEU A 141 -5.55 5.22 5.91
CA LEU A 141 -4.26 5.77 6.28
C LEU A 141 -3.80 6.90 5.36
N GLN A 142 -4.58 7.31 4.36
CA GLN A 142 -4.18 8.36 3.40
C GLN A 142 -2.81 8.09 2.73
N LEU A 143 -2.55 6.84 2.33
CA LEU A 143 -1.28 6.45 1.69
C LEU A 143 -1.18 6.94 0.24
N GLY A 144 -2.31 7.30 -0.35
CA GLY A 144 -2.44 7.84 -1.70
C GLY A 144 -3.83 7.59 -2.26
N GLN A 145 -4.03 7.96 -3.51
CA GLN A 145 -5.34 7.86 -4.16
C GLN A 145 -5.71 6.43 -4.55
N ASN A 146 -7.00 6.14 -4.43
CA ASN A 146 -7.63 5.01 -5.10
C ASN A 146 -8.38 5.51 -6.35
N PHE A 147 -8.51 4.67 -7.36
CA PHE A 147 -9.32 4.93 -8.56
C PHE A 147 -9.70 3.59 -9.23
N ASP A 148 -10.64 3.59 -10.15
CA ASP A 148 -11.12 2.37 -10.84
C ASP A 148 -11.04 2.46 -12.37
N ASN A 149 -10.53 3.58 -12.89
CA ASN A 149 -10.37 3.81 -14.32
C ASN A 149 -8.98 3.39 -14.81
N PHE A 150 -8.95 2.39 -15.69
CA PHE A 150 -7.71 1.89 -16.32
C PHE A 150 -6.93 2.98 -17.08
N ASN A 151 -7.58 4.02 -17.60
CA ASN A 151 -6.90 5.12 -18.29
C ASN A 151 -6.06 5.99 -17.34
N GLN A 152 -6.32 5.91 -16.03
CA GLN A 152 -5.54 6.62 -15.01
C GLN A 152 -4.43 5.74 -14.42
N ALA A 153 -4.46 4.44 -14.68
CA ALA A 153 -3.52 3.47 -14.13
C ALA A 153 -2.13 3.62 -14.77
N LYS A 154 -1.11 3.43 -13.95
CA LYS A 154 0.31 3.46 -14.31
C LYS A 154 0.99 2.17 -13.84
N PRO A 155 1.96 1.64 -14.58
CA PRO A 155 2.77 0.53 -14.11
C PRO A 155 3.29 0.79 -12.68
N GLY A 156 3.15 -0.16 -11.76
CA GLY A 156 3.49 -0.01 -10.34
C GLY A 156 2.30 0.29 -9.41
N ASP A 157 1.10 0.57 -9.94
CA ASP A 157 -0.09 0.74 -9.09
C ASP A 157 -0.48 -0.63 -8.51
N PHE A 158 -0.77 -0.68 -7.22
CA PHE A 158 -1.39 -1.87 -6.64
C PHE A 158 -2.81 -1.98 -7.20
N MET A 159 -3.22 -3.18 -7.60
CA MET A 159 -4.50 -3.40 -8.26
C MET A 159 -5.17 -4.65 -7.69
N LYS A 160 -6.42 -4.50 -7.23
CA LYS A 160 -7.31 -5.62 -6.95
C LYS A 160 -8.20 -5.86 -8.17
N ILE A 161 -8.08 -7.04 -8.76
CA ILE A 161 -8.99 -7.51 -9.81
C ILE A 161 -10.17 -8.22 -9.15
N PHE A 162 -11.38 -7.92 -9.61
CA PHE A 162 -12.60 -8.66 -9.30
C PHE A 162 -13.07 -9.38 -10.58
N TRP A 163 -13.13 -10.71 -10.54
CA TRP A 163 -13.56 -11.52 -11.68
C TRP A 163 -15.09 -11.55 -11.86
N SER A 164 -15.83 -11.17 -10.82
CA SER A 164 -17.27 -10.99 -10.82
C SER A 164 -17.64 -9.71 -10.05
N ARG A 165 -18.92 -9.34 -10.05
CA ARG A 165 -19.40 -8.19 -9.25
C ARG A 165 -19.64 -8.52 -7.77
N GLN A 166 -19.23 -9.70 -7.32
CA GLN A 166 -19.41 -10.14 -5.93
C GLN A 166 -18.26 -9.62 -5.08
N VAL A 167 -18.59 -8.97 -3.94
CA VAL A 167 -17.63 -8.49 -2.95
C VAL A 167 -17.88 -9.20 -1.62
N GLY A 168 -16.80 -9.64 -0.96
CA GLY A 168 -16.87 -10.33 0.33
C GLY A 168 -17.04 -11.84 0.22
N ARG A 169 -18.08 -12.42 0.86
CA ARG A 169 -18.17 -13.87 1.13
C ARG A 169 -18.00 -14.77 -0.09
N ASN A 170 -18.52 -14.33 -1.24
CA ASN A 170 -18.48 -15.10 -2.49
C ASN A 170 -17.51 -14.49 -3.52
N GLU A 171 -16.66 -13.57 -3.09
CA GLU A 171 -15.69 -12.94 -3.96
C GLU A 171 -14.61 -13.92 -4.40
N HIS A 172 -14.27 -13.83 -5.68
CA HIS A 172 -13.01 -14.34 -6.21
C HIS A 172 -12.26 -13.15 -6.78
N GLY A 173 -11.29 -12.66 -6.01
CA GLY A 173 -10.45 -11.53 -6.40
C GLY A 173 -9.00 -11.93 -6.55
N HIS A 174 -8.20 -11.05 -7.14
CA HIS A 174 -6.75 -11.25 -7.31
C HIS A 174 -6.01 -9.96 -6.96
N SER A 175 -5.09 -10.01 -5.98
CA SER A 175 -4.24 -8.88 -5.63
C SER A 175 -3.00 -8.87 -6.53
N THR A 176 -2.73 -7.75 -7.19
CA THR A 176 -1.73 -7.66 -8.24
C THR A 176 -1.06 -6.29 -8.22
N ILE A 177 -0.01 -6.12 -9.01
CA ILE A 177 0.58 -4.82 -9.34
C ILE A 177 0.44 -4.64 -10.84
N PHE A 178 -0.21 -3.57 -11.26
CA PHE A 178 -0.46 -3.28 -12.67
C PHE A 178 0.84 -2.99 -13.41
N LEU A 179 0.99 -3.53 -14.63
CA LEU A 179 2.18 -3.34 -15.48
C LEU A 179 1.88 -2.64 -16.81
N GLY A 180 0.59 -2.47 -17.16
CA GLY A 180 0.18 -1.78 -18.39
C GLY A 180 -0.98 -2.47 -19.11
N MET A 181 -1.47 -1.77 -20.13
CA MET A 181 -2.40 -2.32 -21.10
C MET A 181 -1.64 -2.81 -22.33
N GLU A 182 -2.10 -3.91 -22.92
CA GLU A 182 -1.56 -4.46 -24.17
C GLU A 182 -2.69 -4.55 -25.19
N ASN A 183 -2.47 -4.03 -26.40
CA ASN A 183 -3.38 -4.25 -27.52
C ASN A 183 -2.90 -5.49 -28.28
N ARG A 184 -3.75 -6.51 -28.37
CA ARG A 184 -3.52 -7.73 -29.14
C ARG A 184 -4.58 -7.83 -30.24
N PRO A 185 -4.36 -8.64 -31.29
CA PRO A 185 -5.34 -8.79 -32.38
C PRO A 185 -6.75 -9.19 -31.91
N ASP A 186 -6.83 -9.94 -30.80
CA ASP A 186 -8.07 -10.43 -30.20
C ASP A 186 -8.64 -9.52 -29.09
N GLY A 187 -8.04 -8.35 -28.88
CA GLY A 187 -8.56 -7.30 -28.01
C GLY A 187 -7.53 -6.76 -27.02
N GLN A 188 -8.03 -5.99 -26.05
CA GLN A 188 -7.20 -5.36 -25.04
C GLN A 188 -6.95 -6.30 -23.85
N TYR A 189 -5.71 -6.32 -23.38
CA TYR A 189 -5.25 -7.13 -22.26
C TYR A 189 -4.69 -6.26 -21.14
N VAL A 190 -4.82 -6.73 -19.92
CA VAL A 190 -4.24 -6.13 -18.72
C VAL A 190 -3.05 -6.97 -18.31
N ARG A 191 -1.84 -6.39 -18.34
CA ARG A 191 -0.62 -7.02 -17.83
C ARG A 191 -0.42 -6.63 -16.37
N TYR A 192 -0.06 -7.59 -15.53
CA TYR A 192 0.18 -7.37 -14.11
C TYR A 192 1.22 -8.36 -13.56
N TRP A 193 1.85 -8.02 -12.44
CA TRP A 193 2.69 -8.89 -11.63
C TRP A 193 1.95 -9.36 -10.38
N SER A 194 2.09 -10.65 -10.01
CA SER A 194 1.53 -11.21 -8.76
C SER A 194 2.13 -12.60 -8.49
N SER A 195 1.65 -13.29 -7.45
CA SER A 195 1.70 -14.75 -7.38
C SER A 195 0.47 -15.34 -8.07
N ASN A 196 0.68 -16.10 -9.14
CA ASN A 196 -0.33 -16.57 -10.06
C ASN A 196 -0.52 -18.09 -10.00
N VAL A 197 -1.76 -18.55 -10.13
CA VAL A 197 -2.04 -19.97 -10.36
C VAL A 197 -1.53 -20.39 -11.74
N PRO A 198 -0.83 -21.54 -11.87
CA PRO A 198 -0.29 -22.40 -10.80
C PRO A 198 1.15 -22.04 -10.38
N SER A 199 1.80 -21.14 -11.12
CA SER A 199 3.26 -21.00 -11.16
C SER A 199 3.88 -20.24 -9.99
N GLY A 200 3.13 -19.46 -9.21
CA GLY A 200 3.68 -18.56 -8.20
C GLY A 200 4.04 -17.19 -8.79
N TYR A 201 5.11 -16.56 -8.30
CA TYR A 201 5.49 -15.20 -8.68
C TYR A 201 5.76 -15.04 -10.18
N GLY A 202 5.26 -13.94 -10.75
CA GLY A 202 5.57 -13.57 -12.12
C GLY A 202 4.54 -12.66 -12.76
N GLU A 203 4.81 -12.32 -14.01
CA GLU A 203 3.91 -11.53 -14.83
C GLU A 203 2.83 -12.42 -15.46
N LYS A 204 1.65 -11.84 -15.67
CA LYS A 204 0.55 -12.46 -16.41
C LYS A 204 -0.24 -11.37 -17.14
N SER A 205 -0.80 -11.73 -18.28
CA SER A 205 -1.76 -10.90 -19.01
C SER A 205 -3.10 -11.62 -19.12
N VAL A 206 -4.20 -10.88 -18.93
CA VAL A 206 -5.57 -11.39 -19.10
C VAL A 206 -6.38 -10.45 -19.99
N PRO A 207 -7.36 -10.94 -20.76
CA PRO A 207 -8.25 -10.07 -21.52
C PRO A 207 -8.96 -9.09 -20.58
N ARG A 208 -8.99 -7.80 -20.96
CA ARG A 208 -9.68 -6.74 -20.19
C ARG A 208 -11.16 -7.07 -20.00
N SER A 209 -11.77 -7.75 -20.97
CA SER A 209 -13.16 -8.21 -20.92
C SER A 209 -13.46 -9.25 -19.83
N LYS A 210 -12.44 -9.96 -19.31
CA LYS A 210 -12.62 -10.90 -18.18
C LYS A 210 -12.65 -10.24 -16.81
N ILE A 211 -12.23 -8.97 -16.73
CA ILE A 211 -12.20 -8.21 -15.48
C ILE A 211 -13.54 -7.49 -15.33
N ALA A 212 -14.35 -7.95 -14.36
CA ALA A 212 -15.65 -7.34 -14.08
C ALA A 212 -15.48 -5.94 -13.46
N TYR A 213 -14.51 -5.81 -12.56
CA TYR A 213 -14.16 -4.54 -11.90
C TYR A 213 -12.71 -4.58 -11.41
N ALA A 214 -12.09 -3.42 -11.26
CA ALA A 214 -10.76 -3.30 -10.67
C ALA A 214 -10.68 -2.04 -9.81
N ILE A 215 -9.96 -2.13 -8.70
CA ILE A 215 -9.59 -0.97 -7.88
C ILE A 215 -8.08 -0.87 -7.88
N PHE A 216 -7.59 0.33 -8.19
CA PHE A 216 -6.18 0.69 -8.14
C PHE A 216 -5.90 1.52 -6.89
N SER A 217 -4.68 1.39 -6.37
CA SER A 217 -4.15 2.13 -5.23
C SER A 217 -2.74 2.59 -5.56
N ARG A 218 -2.55 3.90 -5.70
CA ARG A 218 -1.25 4.51 -5.98
C ARG A 218 -0.60 4.99 -4.70
N LEU A 219 0.63 4.53 -4.42
CA LEU A 219 1.36 4.97 -3.24
C LEU A 219 1.92 6.37 -3.48
N GLN A 220 1.59 7.31 -2.60
CA GLN A 220 1.97 8.73 -2.74
C GLN A 220 2.48 9.37 -1.44
N SER A 221 2.03 8.87 -0.29
CA SER A 221 2.33 9.46 1.02
C SER A 221 2.69 8.35 2.03
N PRO A 222 3.81 7.62 1.83
CA PRO A 222 4.19 6.48 2.67
C PRO A 222 4.43 6.85 4.14
N ALA A 223 4.78 8.10 4.45
CA ALA A 223 4.91 8.59 5.83
C ALA A 223 3.59 8.49 6.63
N ASN A 224 2.44 8.50 5.93
CA ASN A 224 1.15 8.39 6.59
C ASN A 224 0.85 6.97 7.12
N ILE A 225 1.71 5.97 6.88
CA ILE A 225 1.61 4.66 7.54
C ILE A 225 1.55 4.82 9.07
N THR A 226 2.24 5.81 9.63
CA THR A 226 2.21 6.15 11.07
C THR A 226 0.79 6.36 11.63
N ARG A 227 -0.17 6.74 10.80
CA ARG A 227 -1.59 6.90 11.18
C ARG A 227 -2.23 5.61 11.66
N ILE A 228 -1.64 4.45 11.36
CA ILE A 228 -2.10 3.16 11.90
C ILE A 228 -2.13 3.16 13.43
N ASN A 229 -1.28 3.96 14.09
CA ASN A 229 -1.24 4.07 15.54
C ASN A 229 -2.53 4.67 16.13
N ASN A 230 -3.27 5.44 15.33
CA ASN A 230 -4.53 6.06 15.72
C ASN A 230 -5.75 5.37 15.08
N ALA A 231 -5.53 4.46 14.11
CA ALA A 231 -6.61 3.71 13.49
C ALA A 231 -7.16 2.64 14.45
N PRO A 232 -8.46 2.28 14.33
CA PRO A 232 -9.00 1.14 15.04
C PRO A 232 -8.15 -0.12 14.78
N PHE A 233 -7.92 -0.93 15.81
CA PHE A 233 -7.16 -2.17 15.64
C PHE A 233 -7.78 -3.07 14.55
N VAL A 234 -9.10 -3.13 14.52
CA VAL A 234 -9.90 -3.88 13.53
C VAL A 234 -10.72 -2.92 12.68
N ASP A 235 -10.59 -3.02 11.36
CA ASP A 235 -11.59 -2.47 10.43
C ASP A 235 -12.79 -3.44 10.36
N THR A 236 -13.91 -3.03 10.94
CA THR A 236 -15.10 -3.89 11.07
C THR A 236 -15.77 -4.22 9.74
N TYR A 237 -15.62 -3.34 8.73
CA TYR A 237 -16.12 -3.63 7.40
C TYR A 237 -15.35 -4.80 6.79
N LEU A 238 -14.02 -4.70 6.71
CA LEU A 238 -13.17 -5.76 6.17
C LEU A 238 -13.29 -7.08 6.95
N ALA A 239 -13.31 -7.01 8.28
CA ALA A 239 -13.46 -8.19 9.14
C ALA A 239 -14.78 -8.94 8.91
N SER A 240 -15.82 -8.27 8.42
CA SER A 240 -17.12 -8.89 8.13
C SER A 240 -17.14 -9.69 6.82
N LEU A 241 -16.27 -9.35 5.85
CA LEU A 241 -16.39 -9.76 4.45
C LEU A 241 -16.12 -11.25 4.19
N LEU A 242 -15.62 -12.00 5.17
CA LEU A 242 -15.59 -13.46 5.08
C LEU A 242 -16.98 -14.10 5.26
N ARG A 243 -17.92 -13.36 5.87
CA ARG A 243 -19.26 -13.87 6.25
C ARG A 243 -20.39 -13.08 5.58
N THR A 244 -20.15 -11.83 5.21
CA THR A 244 -21.14 -10.94 4.62
C THR A 244 -20.86 -10.69 3.13
N ARG A 245 -21.87 -10.23 2.41
CA ARG A 245 -21.72 -9.71 1.05
C ARG A 245 -21.71 -8.19 1.12
N SER A 246 -20.96 -7.57 0.22
CA SER A 246 -20.98 -6.13 -0.04
C SER A 246 -21.24 -5.89 -1.52
N SER A 247 -21.63 -4.67 -1.88
CA SER A 247 -21.74 -4.24 -3.27
C SER A 247 -20.47 -3.55 -3.74
N ILE A 248 -20.24 -3.47 -5.06
CA ILE A 248 -19.14 -2.68 -5.62
C ILE A 248 -19.26 -1.21 -5.20
N ALA A 249 -20.48 -0.65 -5.17
CA ALA A 249 -20.71 0.74 -4.76
C ALA A 249 -20.33 0.98 -3.29
N GLU A 250 -20.72 0.06 -2.40
CA GLU A 250 -20.33 0.16 -0.98
C GLU A 250 -18.82 -0.01 -0.80
N ALA A 251 -18.21 -0.99 -1.47
CA ALA A 251 -16.76 -1.20 -1.45
C ALA A 251 -15.99 0.03 -1.94
N SER A 252 -16.49 0.68 -3.00
CA SER A 252 -15.95 1.91 -3.57
C SER A 252 -16.02 3.05 -2.56
N ALA A 253 -17.20 3.28 -1.97
CA ALA A 253 -17.40 4.31 -0.95
C ALA A 253 -16.49 4.09 0.28
N LYS A 254 -16.32 2.83 0.73
CA LYS A 254 -15.42 2.50 1.84
C LYS A 254 -13.94 2.77 1.52
N CYS A 255 -13.58 2.91 0.25
CA CYS A 255 -12.22 3.16 -0.21
C CYS A 255 -12.02 4.57 -0.79
N GLY A 256 -13.01 5.46 -0.65
CA GLY A 256 -12.92 6.84 -1.12
C GLY A 256 -12.97 6.98 -2.64
N LEU A 257 -13.75 6.13 -3.31
CA LEU A 257 -14.10 6.22 -4.73
C LEU A 257 -15.50 6.79 -4.91
#